data_AF-A0AA88X417-F1
#
_entry.id   AF-A0AA88X417-F1
#
_cell.length_a   1.000
_cell.length_b   1.000
_cell.length_c   1.000
_cell.angle_alpha   90.00
_cell.angle_beta   90.00
_cell.angle_gamma   90.00
#
_symmetry.space_group_name_H-M   'P 1'
#
loop_
_entity.id
_entity.type
_entity.pdbx_description
1 polymer ?
#
loop_
_entity_poly.entity_id
_entity_poly.type
_entity_poly.pdbx_seq_one_letter_code
_entity_poly.pdbx_strand_id
1 'polypeptide(L)'
;RRGCINARGLVFQVIDYKTQQNRLFPLLASAYAFRFVGEWLNWLYTDVTQRLQANDFSTLPEAHACTAGLKSLTTTATADGIEECRKLCGGHGYLCSSGLPELFAVYVPACTYEGDNTVLLLQVARFLIKTVSQLGSEKKPVGTTSYMGRVEHLMQCRSDTQRAEDWLEPSAIVEAFEARATRMSVACAQKLSKFSNPEEGFAELSADLVEAAVAHCQLIVVSKFIEKLQQEIPGKGVKQQLEALCNIYALFLLHNYQGDFLATGCITPKQASLANDQLRSLYSQVRPNAIALVDAFNHTDHFLGSILGCYDGNVYPKLYEAAWKDPLNNSVVPDGYHEYIRPLLKQELRTARL
;
A
#
# COMPACT_ATOMS: atom_id res chain seq x y z
N ARG A 1 25.77 -14.71 -0.71
CA ARG A 1 25.78 -15.46 -1.99
C ARG A 1 25.93 -16.98 -1.75
N ARG A 2 24.99 -17.62 -1.06
CA ARG A 2 24.78 -19.08 -1.10
C ARG A 2 23.27 -19.30 -1.07
N GLY A 3 22.64 -19.11 -2.22
CA GLY A 3 21.23 -19.48 -2.36
C GLY A 3 21.11 -21.00 -2.38
N CYS A 4 19.92 -21.51 -2.06
CA CYS A 4 19.65 -22.93 -2.22
C CYS A 4 19.89 -23.31 -3.68
N ILE A 5 20.51 -24.46 -3.90
CA ILE A 5 20.82 -24.98 -5.23
C ILE A 5 19.67 -25.93 -5.59
N ASN A 6 19.05 -25.76 -6.75
CA ASN A 6 18.02 -26.67 -7.22
C ASN A 6 18.63 -28.00 -7.69
N ALA A 7 17.80 -28.99 -8.01
CA ALA A 7 18.24 -30.32 -8.45
C ALA A 7 19.14 -30.31 -9.72
N ARG A 8 19.26 -29.17 -10.42
CA ARG A 8 20.10 -28.97 -11.61
C ARG A 8 21.38 -28.16 -11.35
N GLY A 9 21.72 -27.86 -10.09
CA GLY A 9 22.92 -27.09 -9.78
C GLY A 9 22.77 -25.57 -9.92
N LEU A 10 21.57 -25.07 -10.23
CA LEU A 10 21.30 -23.63 -10.39
C LEU A 10 20.75 -23.03 -9.11
N VAL A 11 21.14 -21.79 -8.81
CA VAL A 11 20.60 -21.03 -7.69
C VAL A 11 19.14 -20.66 -7.99
N PHE A 12 18.24 -20.81 -7.00
CA PHE A 12 16.84 -20.38 -7.15
C PHE A 12 16.74 -18.87 -7.47
N GLN A 13 15.75 -18.50 -8.29
CA GLN A 13 15.45 -17.09 -8.52
C GLN A 13 14.93 -16.47 -7.22
N VAL A 14 15.34 -15.24 -6.90
CA VAL A 14 14.96 -14.61 -5.63
C VAL A 14 13.44 -14.50 -5.45
N ILE A 15 12.70 -14.33 -6.56
CA ILE A 15 11.23 -14.28 -6.60
C ILE A 15 10.56 -15.62 -6.25
N ASP A 16 11.28 -16.74 -6.22
CA ASP A 16 10.73 -18.04 -5.80
C ASP A 16 10.62 -18.17 -4.28
N TYR A 17 11.39 -17.37 -3.52
CA TYR A 17 11.30 -17.35 -2.08
C TYR A 17 10.00 -16.68 -1.62
N LYS A 18 9.25 -17.35 -0.73
CA LYS A 18 8.00 -16.82 -0.17
C LYS A 18 8.18 -15.50 0.58
N THR A 19 9.36 -15.26 1.15
CA THR A 19 9.71 -13.97 1.76
C THR A 19 9.75 -12.85 0.72
N GLN A 20 10.32 -13.09 -0.46
CA GLN A 20 10.32 -12.11 -1.56
C GLN A 20 8.90 -11.87 -2.08
N GLN A 21 8.12 -12.94 -2.25
CA GLN A 21 6.74 -12.86 -2.73
C GLN A 21 5.83 -12.09 -1.75
N ASN A 22 5.96 -12.35 -0.43
CA ASN A 22 5.19 -11.67 0.60
C ASN A 22 5.51 -10.18 0.71
N ARG A 23 6.69 -9.75 0.27
CA ARG A 23 7.11 -8.35 0.26
C ARG A 23 6.73 -7.65 -1.04
N LEU A 24 6.78 -8.36 -2.18
CA LEU A 24 6.57 -7.77 -3.51
C LEU A 24 5.12 -7.86 -4.02
N PHE A 25 4.47 -9.02 -3.89
CA PHE A 25 3.15 -9.24 -4.50
C PHE A 25 2.03 -8.41 -3.86
N PRO A 26 2.05 -8.12 -2.56
CA PRO A 26 1.14 -7.13 -1.99
C PRO A 26 1.32 -5.73 -2.55
N LEU A 27 2.55 -5.32 -2.91
CA LEU A 27 2.81 -4.03 -3.56
C LEU A 27 2.29 -4.02 -4.99
N LEU A 28 2.47 -5.12 -5.74
CA LEU A 28 1.86 -5.30 -7.05
C LEU A 28 0.33 -5.22 -6.98
N ALA A 29 -0.28 -5.92 -6.03
CA ALA A 29 -1.72 -5.86 -5.79
C ALA A 29 -2.18 -4.44 -5.41
N SER A 30 -1.41 -3.74 -4.58
CA SER A 30 -1.67 -2.35 -4.19
C SER A 30 -1.63 -1.40 -5.39
N ALA A 31 -0.70 -1.57 -6.33
CA ALA A 31 -0.64 -0.74 -7.54
C ALA A 31 -1.93 -0.84 -8.37
N TYR A 32 -2.47 -2.05 -8.56
CA TYR A 32 -3.75 -2.26 -9.23
C TYR A 32 -4.93 -1.74 -8.40
N ALA A 33 -4.94 -1.97 -7.09
CA ALA A 33 -5.97 -1.47 -6.19
C ALA A 33 -6.05 0.07 -6.23
N PHE A 34 -4.89 0.74 -6.19
CA PHE A 34 -4.79 2.19 -6.25
C PHE A 34 -5.15 2.74 -7.63
N ARG A 35 -4.87 1.98 -8.70
CA ARG A 35 -5.35 2.33 -10.04
C ARG A 35 -6.88 2.36 -10.09
N PHE A 36 -7.54 1.33 -9.57
CA PHE A 36 -9.01 1.24 -9.62
C PHE A 36 -9.70 2.20 -8.67
N VAL A 37 -9.16 2.45 -7.47
CA VAL A 37 -9.71 3.51 -6.61
C VAL A 37 -9.52 4.89 -7.22
N GLY A 38 -8.43 5.11 -7.98
CA GLY A 38 -8.22 6.33 -8.78
C GLY A 38 -9.26 6.50 -9.91
N GLU A 39 -9.63 5.42 -10.61
CA GLU A 39 -10.73 5.44 -11.58
C GLU A 39 -12.05 5.85 -10.92
N TRP A 40 -12.37 5.28 -9.75
CA TRP A 40 -13.54 5.67 -8.98
C TRP A 40 -13.49 7.13 -8.50
N LEU A 41 -12.32 7.62 -8.08
CA LEU A 41 -12.15 9.03 -7.68
C LEU A 41 -12.39 10.00 -8.84
N ASN A 42 -12.03 9.65 -10.08
CA ASN A 42 -12.37 10.46 -11.25
C ASN A 42 -13.88 10.52 -11.49
N TRP A 43 -14.60 9.41 -11.28
CA TRP A 43 -16.06 9.41 -11.30
C TRP A 43 -16.63 10.29 -10.19
N LEU A 44 -16.13 10.16 -8.95
CA LEU A 44 -16.57 10.96 -7.80
C LEU A 44 -16.35 12.45 -8.04
N TYR A 45 -15.20 12.83 -8.61
CA TYR A 45 -14.92 14.22 -9.00
C TYR A 45 -15.98 14.75 -9.98
N THR A 46 -16.35 13.94 -10.97
CA THR A 46 -17.37 14.31 -11.96
C THR A 46 -18.75 14.45 -11.31
N ASP A 47 -19.17 13.48 -10.48
CA ASP A 47 -20.45 13.52 -9.76
C ASP A 47 -20.57 14.75 -8.85
N VAL A 48 -19.53 15.00 -8.03
CA VAL A 48 -19.50 16.16 -7.12
C VAL A 48 -19.53 17.47 -7.92
N THR A 49 -18.79 17.58 -9.01
CA THR A 49 -18.79 18.79 -9.85
C THR A 49 -20.18 19.07 -10.43
N GLN A 50 -20.89 18.03 -10.90
CA GLN A 50 -22.25 18.16 -11.42
C GLN A 50 -23.24 18.57 -10.33
N ARG A 51 -23.16 17.96 -9.13
CA ARG A 51 -24.01 18.33 -7.99
C ARG A 51 -23.78 19.77 -7.54
N LEU A 52 -22.52 20.22 -7.50
CA LEU A 52 -22.18 21.61 -7.16
C LEU A 52 -22.78 22.60 -8.16
N GLN A 53 -22.79 22.29 -9.46
CA GLN A 53 -23.46 23.11 -10.48
C GLN A 53 -24.98 23.18 -10.25
N ALA A 54 -25.57 22.15 -9.66
CA ALA A 54 -26.98 22.11 -9.27
C ALA A 54 -27.24 22.68 -7.86
N ASN A 55 -26.24 23.28 -7.19
CA ASN A 55 -26.30 23.74 -5.79
C ASN A 55 -26.64 22.62 -4.78
N ASP A 56 -26.34 21.36 -5.10
CA ASP A 56 -26.42 20.23 -4.17
C ASP A 56 -25.07 20.02 -3.47
N PHE A 57 -25.02 20.35 -2.17
CA PHE A 57 -23.83 20.20 -1.34
C PHE A 57 -23.89 18.95 -0.42
N SER A 58 -24.89 18.08 -0.61
CA SER A 58 -25.18 16.97 0.31
C SER A 58 -24.04 15.94 0.41
N THR A 59 -23.32 15.69 -0.68
CA THR A 59 -22.21 14.71 -0.75
C THR A 59 -20.83 15.32 -0.50
N LEU A 60 -20.72 16.65 -0.40
CA LEU A 60 -19.44 17.34 -0.27
C LEU A 60 -18.63 16.93 0.97
N PRO A 61 -19.24 16.73 2.17
CA PRO A 61 -18.50 16.27 3.35
C PRO A 61 -17.89 14.88 3.16
N GLU A 62 -18.63 13.96 2.55
CA GLU A 62 -18.16 12.59 2.26
C GLU A 62 -17.05 12.61 1.22
N ALA A 63 -17.25 13.37 0.13
CA ALA A 63 -16.26 13.49 -0.92
C ALA A 63 -14.92 14.03 -0.39
N HIS A 64 -14.96 15.07 0.45
CA HIS A 64 -13.77 15.61 1.09
C HIS A 64 -13.06 14.58 1.99
N ALA A 65 -13.80 13.87 2.84
CA ALA A 65 -13.21 12.85 3.70
C ALA A 65 -12.60 11.70 2.88
N CYS A 66 -13.27 11.24 1.82
CA CYS A 66 -12.76 10.18 0.95
C CYS A 66 -11.48 10.61 0.24
N THR A 67 -11.45 11.79 -0.37
CA THR A 67 -10.27 12.25 -1.12
C THR A 67 -9.08 12.52 -0.19
N ALA A 68 -9.30 13.16 0.97
CA ALA A 68 -8.28 13.39 1.98
C ALA A 68 -7.67 12.07 2.49
N GLY A 69 -8.53 11.12 2.86
CA GLY A 69 -8.12 9.81 3.37
C GLY A 69 -7.39 8.96 2.34
N LEU A 70 -7.90 8.89 1.12
CA LEU A 70 -7.29 8.12 0.05
C LEU A 70 -5.97 8.73 -0.43
N LYS A 71 -5.84 10.07 -0.46
CA LYS A 71 -4.55 10.73 -0.70
C LYS A 71 -3.53 10.27 0.34
N SER A 72 -3.88 10.36 1.62
CA SER A 72 -2.99 9.95 2.71
C SER A 72 -2.62 8.46 2.66
N LEU A 73 -3.60 7.58 2.52
CA LEU A 73 -3.40 6.12 2.48
C LEU A 73 -2.51 5.71 1.30
N THR A 74 -2.85 6.15 0.09
CA THR A 74 -2.17 5.71 -1.14
C THR A 74 -0.76 6.28 -1.25
N THR A 75 -0.53 7.54 -0.86
CA THR A 75 0.81 8.15 -0.89
C THR A 75 1.74 7.53 0.15
N THR A 76 1.25 7.29 1.37
CA THR A 76 2.02 6.60 2.42
C THR A 76 2.43 5.20 1.95
N ALA A 77 1.45 4.39 1.52
CA ALA A 77 1.70 3.02 1.09
C ALA A 77 2.62 2.94 -0.16
N THR A 78 2.52 3.90 -1.08
CA THR A 78 3.36 3.94 -2.28
C THR A 78 4.79 4.37 -1.94
N ALA A 79 4.99 5.36 -1.07
CA ALA A 79 6.32 5.78 -0.64
C ALA A 79 7.07 4.63 0.05
N ASP A 80 6.41 3.94 0.99
CA ASP A 80 6.96 2.76 1.66
C ASP A 80 7.21 1.61 0.67
N GLY A 81 6.29 1.41 -0.27
CA GLY A 81 6.40 0.39 -1.32
C GLY A 81 7.59 0.61 -2.27
N ILE A 82 7.86 1.85 -2.69
CA ILE A 82 9.01 2.17 -3.55
C ILE A 82 10.32 1.85 -2.81
N GLU A 83 10.43 2.28 -1.55
CA GLU A 83 11.62 2.00 -0.75
C GLU A 83 11.75 0.49 -0.44
N GLU A 84 10.65 -0.23 -0.27
CA GLU A 84 10.67 -1.68 -0.12
C GLU A 84 11.13 -2.39 -1.41
N CYS A 85 10.67 -1.93 -2.58
CA CYS A 85 11.18 -2.39 -3.89
C CYS A 85 12.69 -2.17 -4.02
N ARG A 86 13.22 -1.04 -3.54
CA ARG A 86 14.66 -0.78 -3.49
C ARG A 86 15.40 -1.83 -2.66
N LYS A 87 14.87 -2.16 -1.46
CA LYS A 87 15.43 -3.21 -0.59
C LYS A 87 15.33 -4.61 -1.22
N LEU A 88 14.26 -4.89 -1.99
CA LEU A 88 14.06 -6.16 -2.68
C LEU A 88 15.09 -6.43 -3.78
N CYS A 89 15.74 -5.38 -4.31
CA CYS A 89 16.86 -5.47 -5.26
C CYS A 89 18.23 -5.66 -4.60
N GLY A 90 18.29 -5.75 -3.27
CA GLY A 90 19.53 -5.94 -2.52
C GLY A 90 20.55 -4.83 -2.76
N GLY A 91 21.84 -5.17 -2.76
CA GLY A 91 22.92 -4.18 -2.90
C GLY A 91 22.87 -3.38 -4.20
N HIS A 92 22.44 -3.98 -5.31
CA HIS A 92 22.32 -3.26 -6.59
C HIS A 92 21.17 -2.25 -6.61
N GLY A 93 20.15 -2.42 -5.76
CA GLY A 93 19.09 -1.42 -5.56
C GLY A 93 19.58 -0.13 -4.91
N TYR A 94 20.80 -0.09 -4.35
CA TYR A 94 21.39 1.13 -3.83
C TYR A 94 21.95 2.05 -4.93
N LEU A 95 22.32 1.50 -6.09
CA LEU A 95 22.89 2.28 -7.18
C LEU A 95 21.82 3.20 -7.80
N CYS A 96 22.18 4.45 -8.11
CA CYS A 96 21.28 5.39 -8.80
C CYS A 96 20.78 4.82 -10.14
N SER A 97 21.60 4.04 -10.84
CA SER A 97 21.24 3.37 -12.09
C SER A 97 20.13 2.31 -11.96
N SER A 98 19.73 1.94 -10.75
CA SER A 98 18.53 1.14 -10.51
C SER A 98 17.23 1.93 -10.66
N GLY A 99 17.27 3.26 -10.68
CA GLY A 99 16.11 4.16 -10.77
C GLY A 99 15.31 4.31 -9.47
N LEU A 100 15.39 3.34 -8.56
CA LEU A 100 14.60 3.31 -7.32
C LEU A 100 14.96 4.41 -6.29
N PRO A 101 16.25 4.78 -6.08
CA PRO A 101 16.59 5.88 -5.18
C PRO A 101 15.98 7.22 -5.60
N GLU A 102 16.06 7.54 -6.90
CA GLU A 102 15.49 8.77 -7.44
C GLU A 102 13.97 8.73 -7.42
N LEU A 103 13.36 7.60 -7.78
CA LEU A 103 11.91 7.41 -7.71
C LEU A 103 11.37 7.63 -6.29
N PHE A 104 12.06 7.14 -5.26
CA PHE A 104 11.66 7.39 -3.88
C PHE A 104 11.79 8.88 -3.52
N ALA A 105 12.94 9.48 -3.83
CA ALA A 105 13.23 10.88 -3.50
C ALA A 105 12.24 11.85 -4.15
N VAL A 106 11.84 11.61 -5.40
CA VAL A 106 10.87 12.45 -6.10
C VAL A 106 9.42 12.19 -5.63
N TYR A 107 9.12 10.99 -5.15
CA TYR A 107 7.76 10.62 -4.75
C TYR A 107 7.42 11.01 -3.31
N VAL A 108 8.35 10.86 -2.36
CA VAL A 108 8.06 11.06 -0.92
C VAL A 108 7.45 12.43 -0.55
N PRO A 109 7.69 13.56 -1.27
CA PRO A 109 6.99 14.81 -1.02
C PRO A 109 5.46 14.72 -1.16
N ALA A 110 4.94 13.71 -1.87
CA ALA A 110 3.50 13.46 -1.99
C ALA A 110 2.83 13.17 -0.65
N CYS A 111 3.59 12.75 0.36
CA CYS A 111 3.09 12.56 1.72
C CYS A 111 2.92 13.88 2.49
N THR A 112 3.35 15.02 1.92
CA THR A 112 3.36 16.33 2.61
C THR A 112 2.65 17.44 1.84
N TYR A 113 2.90 17.57 0.52
CA TYR A 113 2.17 18.58 -0.26
C TYR A 113 0.67 18.27 -0.29
N GLU A 114 -0.17 19.28 -0.56
CA GLU A 114 -1.64 19.17 -0.57
C GLU A 114 -2.23 18.63 0.74
N GLY A 115 -1.52 18.84 1.85
CA GLY A 115 -1.90 18.44 3.20
C GLY A 115 -1.04 17.30 3.74
N ASP A 116 -0.52 17.50 4.96
CA ASP A 116 0.17 16.44 5.71
C ASP A 116 -0.74 15.21 5.86
N ASN A 117 -0.19 14.03 5.62
CA ASN A 117 -0.95 12.77 5.61
C ASN A 117 -1.66 12.49 6.95
N THR A 118 -1.06 12.84 8.09
CA THR A 118 -1.68 12.64 9.41
C THR A 118 -2.82 13.63 9.63
N VAL A 119 -2.61 14.90 9.26
CA VAL A 119 -3.64 15.94 9.35
C VAL A 119 -4.85 15.59 8.49
N LEU A 120 -4.63 15.07 7.27
CA LEU A 120 -5.72 14.62 6.40
C LEU A 120 -6.51 13.45 7.03
N LEU A 121 -5.83 12.48 7.66
CA LEU A 121 -6.50 11.38 8.37
C LEU A 121 -7.31 11.87 9.57
N LEU A 122 -6.87 12.92 10.27
CA LEU A 122 -7.65 13.54 11.34
C LEU A 122 -8.95 14.20 10.81
N GLN A 123 -8.95 14.73 9.58
CA GLN A 123 -10.19 15.23 8.95
C GLN A 123 -11.17 14.09 8.68
N VAL A 124 -10.67 12.95 8.20
CA VAL A 124 -11.48 11.73 8.03
C VAL A 124 -12.04 11.25 9.37
N ALA A 125 -11.21 11.22 10.41
CA ALA A 125 -11.65 10.83 11.74
C ALA A 125 -12.79 11.71 12.25
N ARG A 126 -12.72 13.04 12.08
CA ARG A 126 -13.83 13.95 12.44
C ARG A 126 -15.11 13.62 11.68
N PHE A 127 -15.01 13.33 10.39
CA PHE A 127 -16.15 12.89 9.58
C PHE A 127 -16.75 11.57 10.08
N LEU A 128 -15.91 10.59 10.44
CA LEU A 128 -16.37 9.31 10.98
C LEU A 128 -17.05 9.46 12.34
N ILE A 129 -16.47 10.23 13.27
CA ILE A 129 -17.08 10.47 14.58
C ILE A 129 -18.43 11.19 14.44
N LYS A 130 -18.54 12.16 13.53
CA LYS A 130 -19.81 12.82 13.21
C LYS A 130 -20.83 11.84 12.60
N THR A 131 -20.38 10.89 11.79
CA THR A 131 -21.26 9.86 11.22
C THR A 131 -21.75 8.90 12.30
N VAL A 132 -20.86 8.47 13.21
CA VAL A 132 -21.19 7.60 14.35
C VAL A 132 -22.19 8.27 15.28
N SER A 133 -22.06 9.57 15.56
CA SER A 133 -23.01 10.30 16.43
C SER A 133 -24.42 10.44 15.83
N GLN A 134 -24.57 10.18 14.53
CA GLN A 134 -25.85 10.19 13.81
C GLN A 134 -26.47 8.80 13.68
N LEU A 135 -25.80 7.74 14.13
CA LEU A 135 -26.37 6.39 14.13
C LEU A 135 -27.59 6.31 15.04
N GLY A 136 -28.69 5.76 14.53
CA GLY A 136 -29.99 5.74 15.21
C GLY A 136 -30.86 6.98 14.98
N SER A 137 -30.35 7.99 14.26
CA SER A 137 -31.20 9.09 13.76
C SER A 137 -31.97 8.69 12.49
N GLU A 138 -32.95 9.50 12.09
CA GLU A 138 -33.70 9.27 10.82
C GLU A 138 -32.80 9.35 9.58
N LYS A 139 -31.66 10.05 9.67
CA LYS A 139 -30.71 10.18 8.56
C LYS A 139 -29.78 8.97 8.50
N LYS A 140 -30.03 8.10 7.53
CA LYS A 140 -29.17 6.94 7.27
C LYS A 140 -27.84 7.37 6.63
N PRO A 141 -26.70 6.80 7.05
CA PRO A 141 -25.43 6.94 6.33
C PRO A 141 -25.56 6.50 4.87
N VAL A 142 -24.84 7.16 3.97
CA VAL A 142 -24.88 6.91 2.52
C VAL A 142 -23.45 6.77 1.96
N GLY A 143 -23.34 6.38 0.70
CA GLY A 143 -22.06 6.27 0.00
C GLY A 143 -21.10 5.31 0.70
N THR A 144 -19.85 5.74 0.87
CA THR A 144 -18.76 5.01 1.52
C THR A 144 -18.99 4.75 3.01
N THR A 145 -19.91 5.46 3.67
CA THR A 145 -20.28 5.19 5.07
C THR A 145 -21.59 4.41 5.22
N SER A 146 -22.24 4.02 4.11
CA SER A 146 -23.50 3.26 4.13
C SER A 146 -23.45 1.97 4.97
N TYR A 147 -22.28 1.32 5.04
CA TYR A 147 -22.06 0.14 5.88
C TYR A 147 -22.36 0.39 7.36
N MET A 148 -22.14 1.61 7.85
CA MET A 148 -22.44 1.97 9.25
C MET A 148 -23.95 1.95 9.55
N GLY A 149 -24.81 1.98 8.53
CA GLY A 149 -26.24 1.74 8.71
C GLY A 149 -26.58 0.33 9.21
N ARG A 150 -25.66 -0.63 9.07
CA ARG A 150 -25.76 -2.01 9.59
C ARG A 150 -25.00 -2.21 10.90
N VAL A 151 -24.79 -1.14 11.67
CA VAL A 151 -23.99 -1.16 12.92
C VAL A 151 -24.41 -2.26 13.89
N GLU A 152 -25.72 -2.53 14.06
CA GLU A 152 -26.19 -3.58 14.98
C GLU A 152 -25.62 -4.96 14.62
N HIS A 153 -25.66 -5.32 13.34
CA HIS A 153 -25.08 -6.56 12.82
C HIS A 153 -23.55 -6.54 12.90
N LEU A 154 -22.90 -5.48 12.41
CA LEU A 154 -21.43 -5.40 12.36
C LEU A 154 -20.77 -5.40 13.76
N MET A 155 -21.48 -4.90 14.78
CA MET A 155 -21.06 -4.96 16.18
C MET A 155 -21.21 -6.36 16.81
N GLN A 156 -21.89 -7.30 16.14
CA GLN A 156 -22.16 -8.65 16.65
C GLN A 156 -21.76 -9.78 15.71
N CYS A 157 -21.37 -9.47 14.47
CA CYS A 157 -21.07 -10.46 13.43
C CYS A 157 -20.08 -11.52 13.89
N ARG A 158 -20.18 -12.69 13.28
CA ARG A 158 -19.24 -13.79 13.35
C ARG A 158 -19.02 -14.28 11.94
N SER A 159 -17.77 -14.35 11.54
CA SER A 159 -17.41 -14.84 10.21
C SER A 159 -17.74 -16.33 10.12
N ASP A 160 -18.40 -16.74 9.04
CA ASP A 160 -18.75 -18.15 8.80
C ASP A 160 -17.62 -18.95 8.15
N THR A 161 -16.47 -18.32 7.88
CA THR A 161 -15.28 -18.91 7.24
C THR A 161 -14.82 -20.16 7.99
N GLN A 162 -14.76 -21.31 7.32
CA GLN A 162 -14.27 -22.57 7.88
C GLN A 162 -13.03 -23.11 7.19
N ARG A 163 -12.81 -22.70 5.93
CA ARG A 163 -11.68 -23.11 5.08
C ARG A 163 -10.96 -21.89 4.51
N ALA A 164 -9.76 -22.12 3.95
CA ALA A 164 -8.95 -21.07 3.38
C ALA A 164 -9.63 -20.43 2.15
N GLU A 165 -10.29 -21.24 1.32
CA GLU A 165 -10.95 -20.79 0.08
C GLU A 165 -12.17 -19.91 0.34
N ASP A 166 -12.80 -20.05 1.52
CA ASP A 166 -13.95 -19.23 1.90
C ASP A 166 -13.56 -17.74 2.03
N TRP A 167 -12.26 -17.42 2.20
CA TRP A 167 -11.74 -16.04 2.15
C TRP A 167 -11.70 -15.44 0.74
N LEU A 168 -11.91 -16.23 -0.32
CA LEU A 168 -12.03 -15.71 -1.69
C LEU A 168 -13.42 -15.17 -2.00
N GLU A 169 -14.38 -15.40 -1.12
CA GLU A 169 -15.74 -14.89 -1.23
C GLU A 169 -15.75 -13.39 -0.94
N PRO A 170 -16.12 -12.51 -1.91
CA PRO A 170 -16.06 -11.07 -1.73
C PRO A 170 -16.89 -10.57 -0.54
N SER A 171 -18.03 -11.21 -0.27
CA SER A 171 -18.90 -10.83 0.86
C SER A 171 -18.23 -11.07 2.22
N ALA A 172 -17.45 -12.16 2.38
CA ALA A 172 -16.70 -12.45 3.59
C ALA A 172 -15.59 -11.41 3.84
N ILE A 173 -14.88 -11.00 2.77
CA ILE A 173 -13.86 -9.95 2.85
C ILE A 173 -14.50 -8.61 3.24
N VAL A 174 -15.56 -8.19 2.55
CA VAL A 174 -16.19 -6.89 2.79
C VAL A 174 -16.75 -6.81 4.22
N GLU A 175 -17.47 -7.84 4.68
CA GLU A 175 -18.01 -7.85 6.04
C GLU A 175 -16.92 -7.76 7.11
N ALA A 176 -15.80 -8.47 6.93
CA ALA A 176 -14.64 -8.39 7.83
C ALA A 176 -14.08 -6.96 7.95
N PHE A 177 -13.92 -6.25 6.82
CA PHE A 177 -13.39 -4.89 6.80
C PHE A 177 -14.41 -3.86 7.31
N GLU A 178 -15.69 -4.02 6.98
CA GLU A 178 -16.78 -3.20 7.50
C GLU A 178 -16.91 -3.33 9.02
N ALA A 179 -16.83 -4.56 9.55
CA ALA A 179 -16.86 -4.83 10.99
C ALA A 179 -15.66 -4.20 11.71
N ARG A 180 -14.45 -4.32 11.14
CA ARG A 180 -13.24 -3.67 11.67
C ARG A 180 -13.42 -2.14 11.72
N ALA A 181 -13.71 -1.51 10.59
CA ALA A 181 -13.82 -0.05 10.51
C ALA A 181 -14.95 0.50 11.41
N THR A 182 -16.10 -0.20 11.45
CA THR A 182 -17.23 0.17 12.33
C THR A 182 -16.82 0.12 13.80
N ARG A 183 -16.22 -0.98 14.25
CA ARG A 183 -15.88 -1.16 15.67
C ARG A 183 -14.82 -0.19 16.14
N MET A 184 -13.80 0.08 15.32
CA MET A 184 -12.77 1.08 15.65
C MET A 184 -13.40 2.48 15.76
N SER A 185 -14.25 2.86 14.80
CA SER A 185 -14.91 4.18 14.80
C SER A 185 -15.85 4.34 16.00
N VAL A 186 -16.66 3.33 16.30
CA VAL A 186 -17.59 3.32 17.45
C VAL A 186 -16.83 3.34 18.77
N ALA A 187 -15.76 2.56 18.91
CA ALA A 187 -14.93 2.57 20.11
C ALA A 187 -14.29 3.95 20.36
N CYS A 188 -13.78 4.60 19.31
CA CYS A 188 -13.26 5.96 19.41
C CYS A 188 -14.35 6.95 19.85
N ALA A 189 -15.54 6.89 19.25
CA ALA A 189 -16.66 7.76 19.62
C ALA A 189 -17.11 7.55 21.09
N GLN A 190 -17.16 6.31 21.57
CA GLN A 190 -17.49 5.97 22.96
C GLN A 190 -16.44 6.42 23.96
N LYS A 191 -15.15 6.39 23.59
CA LYS A 191 -14.08 6.95 24.43
C LYS A 191 -14.19 8.48 24.45
N LEU A 192 -14.42 9.10 23.29
CA LEU A 192 -14.53 10.55 23.15
C LEU A 192 -15.70 11.12 23.96
N SER A 193 -16.83 10.41 24.04
CA SER A 193 -18.00 10.84 24.82
C SER A 193 -17.76 10.87 26.34
N LYS A 194 -16.63 10.36 26.83
CA LYS A 194 -16.26 10.41 28.26
C LYS A 194 -15.51 11.70 28.63
N PHE A 195 -15.08 12.48 27.65
CA PHE A 195 -14.40 13.75 27.88
C PHE A 195 -15.43 14.88 27.98
N SER A 196 -15.24 15.76 28.98
CA SER A 196 -16.08 16.96 29.14
C SER A 196 -15.87 17.96 28.00
N ASN A 197 -14.63 18.05 27.50
CA ASN A 197 -14.26 18.88 26.35
C ASN A 197 -13.99 17.97 25.13
N PRO A 198 -14.83 18.00 24.08
CA PRO A 198 -14.66 17.16 22.90
C PRO A 198 -13.33 17.38 22.15
N GLU A 199 -12.80 18.61 22.11
CA GLU A 199 -11.55 18.87 21.39
C GLU A 199 -10.32 18.37 22.15
N GLU A 200 -10.36 18.43 23.49
CA GLU A 200 -9.33 17.83 24.34
C GLU A 200 -9.31 16.31 24.19
N GLY A 201 -10.49 15.67 24.23
CA GLY A 201 -10.61 14.24 23.96
C GLY A 201 -10.18 13.86 22.54
N PHE A 202 -10.44 14.71 21.54
CA PHE A 202 -10.02 14.45 20.17
C PHE A 202 -8.50 14.52 20.03
N ALA A 203 -7.85 15.48 20.69
CA ALA A 203 -6.40 15.58 20.73
C ALA A 203 -5.77 14.37 21.45
N GLU A 204 -6.31 13.99 22.61
CA GLU A 204 -5.84 12.84 23.40
C GLU A 204 -5.97 11.51 22.64
N LEU A 205 -7.08 11.31 21.93
CA LEU A 205 -7.36 10.08 21.18
C LEU A 205 -6.89 10.15 19.71
N SER A 206 -6.10 11.15 19.33
CA SER A 206 -5.75 11.41 17.93
C SER A 206 -5.08 10.22 17.22
N ALA A 207 -4.26 9.44 17.94
CA ALA A 207 -3.65 8.21 17.42
C ALA A 207 -4.71 7.13 17.08
N ASP A 208 -5.58 6.79 18.03
CA ASP A 208 -6.69 5.84 17.83
C ASP A 208 -7.62 6.28 16.68
N LEU A 209 -7.88 7.58 16.60
CA LEU A 209 -8.72 8.21 15.57
C LEU A 209 -8.11 8.08 14.17
N VAL A 210 -6.79 8.27 14.05
CA VAL A 210 -6.06 8.06 12.79
C VAL A 210 -6.12 6.60 12.37
N GLU A 211 -5.94 5.65 13.29
CA GLU A 211 -6.05 4.22 12.97
C GLU A 211 -7.46 3.84 12.47
N ALA A 212 -8.51 4.37 13.11
CA ALA A 212 -9.89 4.17 12.65
C ALA A 212 -10.13 4.77 11.25
N ALA A 213 -9.57 5.95 10.97
CA ALA A 213 -9.62 6.56 9.65
C ALA A 213 -8.89 5.72 8.58
N VAL A 214 -7.72 5.17 8.90
CA VAL A 214 -6.97 4.28 8.01
C VAL A 214 -7.77 3.01 7.71
N ALA A 215 -8.37 2.38 8.72
CA ALA A 215 -9.21 1.19 8.53
C ALA A 215 -10.40 1.46 7.59
N HIS A 216 -11.04 2.63 7.72
CA HIS A 216 -12.09 3.05 6.81
C HIS A 216 -11.59 3.28 5.37
N CYS A 217 -10.43 3.95 5.20
CA CYS A 217 -9.86 4.17 3.87
C CYS A 217 -9.47 2.85 3.20
N GLN A 218 -8.92 1.89 3.95
CA GLN A 218 -8.59 0.56 3.45
C GLN A 218 -9.85 -0.21 3.00
N LEU A 219 -10.94 -0.14 3.77
CA LEU A 219 -12.23 -0.68 3.36
C LEU A 219 -12.71 -0.10 2.03
N ILE A 220 -12.57 1.22 1.81
CA ILE A 220 -12.94 1.85 0.54
C ILE A 220 -12.12 1.22 -0.60
N VAL A 221 -10.80 1.13 -0.49
CA VAL A 221 -9.95 0.57 -1.55
C VAL A 221 -10.32 -0.90 -1.85
N VAL A 222 -10.50 -1.73 -0.82
CA VAL A 222 -10.92 -3.13 -0.98
C VAL A 222 -12.27 -3.21 -1.69
N SER A 223 -13.25 -2.42 -1.25
CA SER A 223 -14.59 -2.41 -1.84
C SER A 223 -14.56 -1.97 -3.31
N LYS A 224 -13.77 -0.95 -3.66
CA LYS A 224 -13.65 -0.48 -5.05
C LYS A 224 -12.92 -1.46 -5.97
N PHE A 225 -11.98 -2.22 -5.45
CA PHE A 225 -11.39 -3.32 -6.21
C PHE A 225 -12.43 -4.42 -6.46
N ILE A 226 -13.18 -4.83 -5.44
CA ILE A 226 -14.25 -5.84 -5.59
C ILE A 226 -15.33 -5.35 -6.58
N GLU A 227 -15.76 -4.10 -6.49
CA GLU A 227 -16.71 -3.49 -7.43
C GLU A 227 -16.15 -3.49 -8.87
N LYS A 228 -14.86 -3.22 -9.06
CA LYS A 228 -14.24 -3.30 -10.39
C LYS A 228 -14.35 -4.70 -10.99
N LEU A 229 -14.18 -5.74 -10.18
CA LEU A 229 -14.28 -7.13 -10.62
C LEU A 229 -15.70 -7.56 -11.00
N GLN A 230 -16.73 -6.83 -10.56
CA GLN A 230 -18.11 -7.08 -10.99
C GLN A 230 -18.39 -6.58 -12.41
N GLN A 231 -17.53 -5.72 -12.97
CA GLN A 231 -17.65 -5.24 -14.35
C GLN A 231 -17.25 -6.33 -15.36
N GLU A 232 -17.62 -6.10 -16.62
CA GLU A 232 -17.12 -6.90 -17.73
C GLU A 232 -15.65 -6.54 -18.01
N ILE A 233 -14.76 -7.51 -17.81
CA ILE A 233 -13.31 -7.35 -18.05
C ILE A 233 -12.93 -8.32 -19.17
N PRO A 234 -12.68 -7.82 -20.39
CA PRO A 234 -12.35 -8.67 -21.52
C PRO A 234 -10.93 -9.25 -21.38
N GLY A 235 -10.71 -10.39 -22.04
CA GLY A 235 -9.41 -11.07 -22.09
C GLY A 235 -9.38 -12.35 -21.26
N LYS A 236 -8.89 -13.43 -21.88
CA LYS A 236 -8.81 -14.74 -21.24
C LYS A 236 -7.86 -14.70 -20.04
N GLY A 237 -8.36 -15.04 -18.85
CA GLY A 237 -7.58 -15.10 -17.62
C GLY A 237 -7.29 -13.75 -16.96
N VAL A 238 -7.62 -12.61 -17.59
CA VAL A 238 -7.37 -11.27 -17.04
C VAL A 238 -8.12 -11.07 -15.72
N LYS A 239 -9.43 -11.30 -15.73
CA LYS A 239 -10.26 -11.20 -14.52
C LYS A 239 -9.77 -12.12 -13.39
N GLN A 240 -9.33 -13.34 -13.71
CA GLN A 240 -8.79 -14.29 -12.74
C GLN A 240 -7.51 -13.77 -12.06
N GLN A 241 -6.61 -13.13 -12.81
CA GLN A 241 -5.42 -12.52 -12.22
C GLN A 241 -5.77 -11.30 -11.37
N LEU A 242 -6.74 -10.48 -11.79
CA LEU A 242 -7.20 -9.34 -11.02
C LEU A 242 -7.92 -9.78 -9.72
N GLU A 243 -8.69 -10.87 -9.75
CA GLU A 243 -9.28 -11.51 -8.56
C GLU A 243 -8.19 -11.98 -7.59
N ALA A 244 -7.13 -12.61 -8.09
CA ALA A 244 -6.01 -13.02 -7.26
C ALA A 244 -5.31 -11.82 -6.61
N LEU A 245 -5.07 -10.73 -7.34
CA LEU A 245 -4.49 -9.50 -6.80
C LEU A 245 -5.42 -8.83 -5.79
N CYS A 246 -6.73 -8.76 -6.04
CA CYS A 246 -7.71 -8.22 -5.10
C CYS A 246 -7.67 -8.97 -3.77
N ASN A 247 -7.69 -10.30 -3.83
CA ASN A 247 -7.62 -11.14 -2.63
C ASN A 247 -6.26 -11.03 -1.94
N ILE A 248 -5.14 -10.91 -2.67
CA ILE A 248 -3.83 -10.62 -2.05
C ILE A 248 -3.86 -9.30 -1.30
N TYR A 249 -4.37 -8.24 -1.90
CA TYR A 249 -4.45 -6.92 -1.25
C TYR A 249 -5.25 -6.99 0.05
N ALA A 250 -6.45 -7.56 0.00
CA ALA A 250 -7.32 -7.67 1.17
C ALA A 250 -6.72 -8.56 2.27
N LEU A 251 -6.26 -9.77 1.93
CA LEU A 251 -5.73 -10.71 2.92
C LEU A 251 -4.37 -10.28 3.50
N PHE A 252 -3.56 -9.54 2.73
CA PHE A 252 -2.34 -8.93 3.25
C PHE A 252 -2.64 -7.84 4.29
N LEU A 253 -3.64 -6.99 4.04
CA LEU A 253 -4.09 -6.02 5.04
C LEU A 253 -4.69 -6.71 6.27
N LEU A 254 -5.45 -7.79 6.08
CA LEU A 254 -5.96 -8.60 7.19
C LEU A 254 -4.81 -9.15 8.05
N HIS A 255 -3.75 -9.66 7.41
CA HIS A 255 -2.57 -10.14 8.10
C HIS A 255 -1.83 -9.03 8.87
N ASN A 256 -1.57 -7.88 8.24
CA ASN A 256 -0.80 -6.80 8.87
C ASN A 256 -1.54 -6.12 10.02
N TYR A 257 -2.87 -6.03 9.92
CA TYR A 257 -3.73 -5.42 10.94
C TYR A 257 -4.53 -6.47 11.72
N GLN A 258 -3.97 -7.68 11.85
CA GLN A 258 -4.67 -8.82 12.44
C GLN A 258 -5.19 -8.52 13.86
N GLY A 259 -4.49 -7.70 14.64
CA GLY A 259 -4.93 -7.24 15.95
C GLY A 259 -6.32 -6.58 15.92
N ASP A 260 -6.55 -5.68 14.97
CA ASP A 260 -7.82 -4.96 14.81
C ASP A 260 -8.95 -5.92 14.46
N PHE A 261 -8.70 -6.84 13.51
CA PHE A 261 -9.67 -7.84 13.08
C PHE A 261 -10.03 -8.81 14.21
N LEU A 262 -9.06 -9.23 15.02
CA LEU A 262 -9.31 -10.10 16.17
C LEU A 262 -10.03 -9.37 17.31
N ALA A 263 -9.70 -8.09 17.54
CA ALA A 263 -10.36 -7.24 18.54
C ALA A 263 -11.87 -7.07 18.28
N THR A 264 -12.30 -7.31 17.03
CA THR A 264 -13.73 -7.33 16.70
C THR A 264 -14.48 -8.52 17.35
N GLY A 265 -13.80 -9.63 17.61
CA GLY A 265 -14.45 -10.90 17.93
C GLY A 265 -15.28 -11.51 16.78
N CYS A 266 -15.37 -10.85 15.62
CA CYS A 266 -16.04 -11.36 14.43
C CYS A 266 -15.16 -12.39 13.69
N ILE A 267 -13.83 -12.20 13.74
CA ILE A 267 -12.85 -13.15 13.20
C ILE A 267 -12.08 -13.80 14.36
N THR A 268 -11.92 -15.12 14.27
CA THR A 268 -11.14 -15.90 15.23
C THR A 268 -9.66 -16.05 14.80
N PRO A 269 -8.73 -16.38 15.71
CA PRO A 269 -7.35 -16.67 15.36
C PRO A 269 -7.21 -17.80 14.33
N LYS A 270 -8.09 -18.82 14.39
CA LYS A 270 -8.14 -19.91 13.41
C LYS A 270 -8.48 -19.39 12.02
N GLN A 271 -9.48 -18.53 11.90
CA GLN A 271 -9.88 -17.94 10.61
C GLN A 271 -8.82 -17.01 10.04
N ALA A 272 -8.13 -16.25 10.89
CA ALA A 272 -6.99 -15.45 10.45
C ALA A 272 -5.80 -16.32 10.00
N SER A 273 -5.58 -17.47 10.64
CA SER A 273 -4.61 -18.47 10.15
C SER A 273 -5.00 -19.00 8.76
N LEU A 274 -6.29 -19.29 8.52
CA LEU A 274 -6.80 -19.69 7.21
C LEU A 274 -6.62 -18.59 6.15
N ALA A 275 -6.79 -17.31 6.52
CA ALA A 275 -6.48 -16.19 5.63
C ALA A 275 -5.00 -16.18 5.22
N ASN A 276 -4.09 -16.44 6.17
CA ASN A 276 -2.66 -16.53 5.89
C ASN A 276 -2.32 -17.72 4.97
N ASP A 277 -3.01 -18.84 5.12
CA ASP A 277 -2.85 -20.02 4.25
C ASP A 277 -3.30 -19.69 2.81
N GLN A 278 -4.46 -19.03 2.68
CA GLN A 278 -4.99 -18.58 1.40
C GLN A 278 -4.06 -17.55 0.73
N LEU A 279 -3.53 -16.60 1.49
CA LEU A 279 -2.58 -15.61 1.01
C LEU A 279 -1.31 -16.27 0.43
N ARG A 280 -0.76 -17.30 1.11
CA ARG A 280 0.39 -18.06 0.60
C ARG A 280 0.06 -18.87 -0.67
N SER A 281 -1.16 -19.38 -0.78
CA SER A 281 -1.66 -20.04 -2.00
C SER A 281 -1.70 -19.05 -3.16
N LEU A 282 -2.30 -17.87 -2.96
CA LEU A 282 -2.41 -16.82 -3.97
C LEU A 282 -1.03 -16.34 -4.47
N TYR A 283 -0.03 -16.21 -3.61
CA TYR A 283 1.34 -15.90 -4.05
C TYR A 283 1.88 -16.93 -5.04
N SER A 284 1.59 -18.21 -4.83
CA SER A 284 2.01 -19.27 -5.76
C SER A 284 1.27 -19.20 -7.09
N GLN A 285 0.01 -18.73 -7.10
CA GLN A 285 -0.79 -18.52 -8.31
C GLN A 285 -0.35 -17.30 -9.11
N VAL A 286 0.04 -16.20 -8.44
CA VAL A 286 0.52 -14.97 -9.09
C VAL A 286 1.96 -15.09 -9.60
N ARG A 287 2.80 -15.88 -8.93
CA ARG A 287 4.22 -16.08 -9.29
C ARG A 287 4.49 -16.32 -10.80
N PRO A 288 3.79 -17.24 -11.50
CA PRO A 288 4.02 -17.44 -12.93
C PRO A 288 3.62 -16.24 -13.80
N ASN A 289 2.72 -15.38 -13.32
CA ASN A 289 2.18 -14.23 -14.05
C ASN A 289 2.82 -12.89 -13.63
N ALA A 290 3.70 -12.88 -12.63
CA ALA A 290 4.24 -11.66 -12.04
C ALA A 290 4.90 -10.71 -13.05
N ILE A 291 5.65 -11.25 -14.02
CA ILE A 291 6.28 -10.45 -15.08
C ILE A 291 5.22 -9.88 -16.03
N ALA A 292 4.30 -10.70 -16.53
CA ALA A 292 3.23 -10.24 -17.42
C ALA A 292 2.34 -9.16 -16.78
N LEU A 293 2.12 -9.23 -15.46
CA LEU A 293 1.35 -8.24 -14.70
C LEU A 293 2.04 -6.88 -14.59
N VAL A 294 3.38 -6.83 -14.60
CA VAL A 294 4.12 -5.56 -14.65
C VAL A 294 4.39 -5.10 -16.07
N ASP A 295 4.52 -6.01 -17.03
CA ASP A 295 4.58 -5.68 -18.47
C ASP A 295 3.29 -5.00 -18.93
N ALA A 296 2.15 -5.34 -18.33
CA ALA A 296 0.86 -4.69 -18.58
C ALA A 296 0.85 -3.19 -18.24
N PHE A 297 1.82 -2.69 -17.45
CA PHE A 297 2.01 -1.25 -17.25
C PHE A 297 2.53 -0.54 -18.49
N ASN A 298 3.12 -1.30 -19.43
CA ASN A 298 3.60 -0.84 -20.72
C ASN A 298 4.58 0.35 -20.61
N HIS A 299 5.47 0.30 -19.62
CA HIS A 299 6.52 1.29 -19.42
C HIS A 299 7.72 0.98 -20.32
N THR A 300 8.26 1.98 -21.00
CA THR A 300 9.49 1.84 -21.78
C THR A 300 10.72 1.87 -20.85
N ASP A 301 11.83 1.25 -21.28
CA ASP A 301 13.11 1.33 -20.55
C ASP A 301 13.52 2.79 -20.27
N HIS A 302 13.22 3.70 -21.21
CA HIS A 302 13.46 5.14 -21.04
C HIS A 302 12.64 5.74 -19.89
N PHE A 303 11.34 5.42 -19.81
CA PHE A 303 10.48 5.92 -18.74
C PHE A 303 10.83 5.30 -17.39
N LEU A 304 11.13 3.99 -17.36
CA LEU A 304 11.54 3.31 -16.13
C LEU A 304 12.86 3.83 -15.57
N GLY A 305 13.78 4.28 -16.44
CA GLY A 305 15.09 4.79 -16.01
C GLY A 305 15.88 3.79 -15.18
N SER A 306 15.65 2.49 -15.35
CA SER A 306 16.15 1.43 -14.48
C SER A 306 16.90 0.37 -15.26
N ILE A 307 18.18 0.17 -14.93
CA ILE A 307 18.96 -0.93 -15.47
C ILE A 307 18.48 -2.28 -14.90
N LEU A 308 18.05 -2.31 -13.63
CA LEU A 308 17.56 -3.54 -13.00
C LEU A 308 16.20 -3.97 -13.56
N GLY A 309 15.37 -3.01 -13.98
CA GLY A 309 14.06 -3.22 -14.55
C GLY A 309 14.02 -3.20 -16.09
N CYS A 310 15.16 -3.39 -16.77
CA CYS A 310 15.19 -3.39 -18.23
C CYS A 310 14.37 -4.55 -18.81
N TYR A 311 13.62 -4.26 -19.88
CA TYR A 311 12.63 -5.17 -20.45
C TYR A 311 13.21 -6.53 -20.90
N ASP A 312 14.43 -6.53 -21.45
CA ASP A 312 15.11 -7.74 -21.91
C ASP A 312 15.73 -8.59 -20.79
N GLY A 313 15.71 -8.10 -19.54
CA GLY A 313 16.34 -8.75 -18.40
C GLY A 313 17.87 -8.80 -18.45
N ASN A 314 18.52 -8.07 -19.36
CA ASN A 314 19.97 -8.09 -19.56
C ASN A 314 20.71 -7.17 -18.57
N VAL A 315 20.48 -7.40 -17.27
CA VAL A 315 20.84 -6.49 -16.18
C VAL A 315 22.36 -6.36 -15.99
N TYR A 316 23.10 -7.48 -15.88
CA TYR A 316 24.50 -7.43 -15.46
C TYR A 316 25.43 -6.75 -16.47
N PRO A 317 25.33 -7.00 -17.79
CA PRO A 317 26.12 -6.28 -18.77
C PRO A 317 25.81 -4.78 -18.78
N LYS A 318 24.53 -4.40 -18.70
CA LYS A 318 24.11 -2.99 -18.64
C LYS A 318 24.61 -2.29 -17.37
N LEU A 319 24.62 -2.98 -16.21
CA LEU A 319 25.20 -2.45 -14.96
C LEU A 319 26.70 -2.17 -15.12
N TYR A 320 27.42 -3.09 -15.74
CA TYR A 320 28.85 -2.94 -15.99
C TYR A 320 29.14 -1.77 -16.94
N GLU A 321 28.39 -1.67 -18.05
CA GLU A 321 28.51 -0.56 -18.99
C GLU A 321 28.20 0.79 -18.33
N ALA A 322 27.18 0.86 -17.48
CA ALA A 322 26.81 2.08 -16.78
C ALA A 322 27.86 2.53 -15.76
N ALA A 323 28.54 1.59 -15.08
CA ALA A 323 29.61 1.94 -14.16
C ALA A 323 30.76 2.69 -14.87
N TRP A 324 31.11 2.29 -16.09
CA TRP A 324 32.14 2.98 -16.88
C TRP A 324 31.78 4.40 -17.31
N LYS A 325 30.50 4.77 -17.27
CA LYS A 325 30.02 6.12 -17.59
C LYS A 325 30.14 7.09 -16.40
N ASP A 326 30.44 6.58 -15.20
CA ASP A 326 30.65 7.42 -14.02
C ASP A 326 31.89 8.32 -14.23
N PRO A 327 31.78 9.65 -14.00
CA PRO A 327 32.91 10.56 -14.20
C PRO A 327 34.16 10.22 -13.39
N LEU A 328 34.01 9.51 -12.26
CA LEU A 328 35.13 9.05 -11.44
C LEU A 328 36.01 8.04 -12.18
N ASN A 329 35.47 7.36 -13.19
CA ASN A 329 36.20 6.39 -14.02
C ASN A 329 36.86 7.03 -15.25
N ASN A 330 36.80 8.36 -15.42
CA ASN A 330 37.51 9.06 -16.50
C ASN A 330 39.05 8.98 -16.36
N SER A 331 39.55 8.75 -15.15
CA SER A 331 40.98 8.55 -14.88
C SER A 331 41.19 7.37 -13.94
N VAL A 332 42.24 6.57 -14.21
CA VAL A 332 42.61 5.44 -13.34
C VAL A 332 43.19 5.93 -12.00
N VAL A 333 43.88 7.07 -12.03
CA VAL A 333 44.37 7.75 -10.83
C VAL A 333 43.37 8.86 -10.50
N PRO A 334 42.74 8.85 -9.31
CA PRO A 334 41.76 9.85 -8.96
C PRO A 334 42.42 11.21 -8.72
N ASP A 335 41.67 12.27 -9.02
CA ASP A 335 42.05 13.62 -8.63
C ASP A 335 42.27 13.71 -7.10
N GLY A 336 43.26 14.48 -6.67
CA GLY A 336 43.71 14.55 -5.28
C GLY A 336 44.62 13.39 -4.81
N TYR A 337 44.90 12.38 -5.65
CA TYR A 337 45.84 11.31 -5.26
C TYR A 337 47.24 11.86 -4.95
N HIS A 338 47.76 12.78 -5.76
CA HIS A 338 49.13 13.27 -5.61
C HIS A 338 49.30 14.19 -4.40
N GLU A 339 48.26 14.94 -4.05
CA GLU A 339 48.21 15.93 -2.98
C GLU A 339 47.91 15.29 -1.63
N TYR A 340 46.99 14.32 -1.58
CA TYR A 340 46.40 13.86 -0.33
C TYR A 340 46.72 12.40 0.00
N ILE A 341 46.86 11.53 -1.02
CA ILE A 341 47.05 10.09 -0.80
C ILE A 341 48.53 9.72 -0.88
N ARG A 342 49.24 10.17 -1.92
CA ARG A 342 50.66 9.85 -2.15
C ARG A 342 51.55 10.29 -0.97
N PRO A 343 51.41 11.50 -0.39
CA PRO A 343 52.25 11.90 0.73
C PRO A 343 51.99 11.07 1.99
N LEU A 344 50.74 10.65 2.22
CA LEU A 344 50.38 9.75 3.32
C LEU A 344 51.03 8.37 3.14
N LEU A 345 50.89 7.78 1.95
CA LEU A 345 51.48 6.48 1.62
C LEU A 345 53.01 6.48 1.72
N LYS A 346 53.64 7.61 1.40
CA LYS A 346 55.09 7.78 1.47
C LYS A 346 55.61 8.28 2.82
N GLN A 347 54.73 8.50 3.80
CA GLN A 347 55.08 9.08 5.11
C GLN A 347 55.80 10.44 4.98
N GLU A 348 55.49 11.21 3.95
CA GLU A 348 56.05 12.54 3.69
C GLU A 348 55.33 13.63 4.52
N LEU A 349 54.24 13.27 5.20
CA LEU A 349 53.57 14.14 6.16
C LEU A 349 54.43 14.25 7.43
N ARG A 350 55.03 15.43 7.65
CA ARG A 350 55.67 15.74 8.92
C ARG A 350 54.59 15.80 10.00
N THR A 351 54.66 14.93 11.00
CA THR A 351 53.89 15.10 12.24
C THR A 351 54.27 16.44 12.83
N ALA A 352 53.30 17.37 12.91
CA ALA A 352 53.47 18.55 13.73
C ALA A 352 53.73 18.07 15.17
N ARG A 353 54.95 18.27 15.67
CA ARG A 353 55.23 18.13 17.09
C ARG A 353 54.46 19.27 17.78
N LEU A 354 53.38 18.91 18.48
CA LEU A 354 52.70 19.79 19.43
C LEU A 354 53.63 20.15 20.58
#